data_AF-A0A0E3PMQ2-F1
#
_entry.id   AF-A0A0E3PMQ2-F1
#
_cell.length_a   1.000
_cell.length_b   1.000
_cell.length_c   1.000
_cell.angle_alpha   90.00
_cell.angle_beta   90.00
_cell.angle_gamma   90.00
#
_symmetry.space_group_name_H-M   'P 1'
#
loop_
_entity.id
_entity.type
_entity.pdbx_description
1 polymer ?
#
loop_
_entity_poly.entity_id
_entity_poly.type
_entity_poly.pdbx_seq_one_letter_code
_entity_poly.pdbx_strand_id
1 'polypeptide(L)'
;MEQIKNNILDYLKDNSFMERGSVLGDNDSLTQNGIMDSIGLLELIDYICETYSIEIPEEMLTPENFDSLEGITNLISRLAK
;
A
#
# COMPACT_ATOMS: atom_id res chain seq x y z
N MET A 1 -11.18 6.16 -4.34
CA MET A 1 -9.72 6.30 -4.30
C MET A 1 -9.24 6.84 -2.95
N GLU A 2 -9.78 7.96 -2.43
CA GLU A 2 -9.42 8.46 -1.08
C GLU A 2 -9.64 7.46 0.05
N GLN A 3 -10.69 6.63 -0.02
CA GLN A 3 -10.97 5.65 1.03
C GLN A 3 -9.90 4.55 1.11
N ILE A 4 -9.44 4.04 -0.04
CA ILE A 4 -8.35 3.06 -0.12
C ILE A 4 -7.07 3.68 0.45
N LYS A 5 -6.72 4.90 0.03
CA LYS A 5 -5.55 5.63 0.54
C LYS A 5 -5.58 5.75 2.06
N ASN A 6 -6.72 6.14 2.63
CA ASN A 6 -6.87 6.27 4.07
C ASN A 6 -6.70 4.92 4.78
N ASN A 7 -7.24 3.83 4.23
CA ASN A 7 -7.06 2.48 4.79
C ASN A 7 -5.58 2.05 4.79
N ILE A 8 -4.84 2.28 3.68
CA ILE A 8 -3.40 2.00 3.61
C ILE A 8 -2.64 2.84 4.65
N LEU A 9 -2.94 4.15 4.74
CA LEU A 9 -2.30 5.04 5.71
C LEU A 9 -2.59 4.64 7.15
N ASP A 10 -3.81 4.18 7.44
CA ASP A 10 -4.18 3.69 8.77
C ASP A 10 -3.43 2.39 9.09
N TYR A 11 -3.38 1.46 8.13
CA TYR A 11 -2.62 0.21 8.25
C TYR A 11 -1.12 0.45 8.50
N LEU A 12 -0.51 1.39 7.79
CA LEU A 12 0.91 1.76 7.98
C LEU A 12 1.16 2.37 9.37
N LYS A 13 0.21 3.15 9.90
CA LYS A 13 0.29 3.71 11.25
C LYS A 13 0.07 2.65 12.33
N ASP A 14 -0.85 1.73 12.10
CA ASP A 14 -1.20 0.67 13.05
C ASP A 14 -0.05 -0.33 13.21
N ASN A 15 0.59 -0.71 12.09
CA ASN A 15 1.76 -1.57 12.08
C ASN A 15 3.07 -0.87 12.50
N SER A 16 3.01 0.39 12.97
CA SER A 16 4.18 1.19 13.37
C SER A 16 5.25 1.36 12.29
N PHE A 17 4.89 1.16 11.01
CA PHE A 17 5.74 1.45 9.85
C PHE A 17 5.95 2.96 9.65
N MET A 18 5.04 3.77 10.18
CA MET A 18 5.03 5.21 9.98
C MET A 18 4.77 5.95 11.29
N GLU A 19 5.57 6.97 11.60
CA GLU A 19 5.34 7.79 12.78
C GLU A 19 4.01 8.55 12.69
N ARG A 20 3.36 8.73 13.85
CA ARG A 20 2.07 9.42 13.99
C ARG A 20 2.26 10.93 13.79
N GLY A 21 2.48 11.34 12.54
CA GLY A 21 2.82 12.71 12.15
C GLY A 21 3.57 12.83 10.83
N SER A 22 4.13 11.72 10.31
CA SER A 22 4.73 11.73 8.98
C SER A 22 3.67 11.98 7.92
N VAL A 23 4.03 12.79 6.93
CA VAL A 23 3.19 13.08 5.76
C VAL A 23 3.81 12.32 4.59
N LEU A 24 3.10 11.32 4.08
CA LEU A 24 3.46 10.63 2.85
C LEU A 24 2.66 11.25 1.71
N GLY A 25 3.35 11.77 0.70
CA GLY A 25 2.71 12.17 -0.55
C GLY A 25 2.20 10.94 -1.34
N ASP A 26 1.25 11.15 -2.24
CA ASP A 26 0.70 10.06 -3.06
C ASP A 26 1.76 9.39 -3.96
N ASN A 27 2.75 10.20 -4.36
CA ASN A 27 3.89 9.80 -5.20
C ASN A 27 5.17 9.56 -4.40
N ASP A 28 5.11 9.63 -3.07
CA ASP A 28 6.27 9.34 -2.23
C ASP A 28 6.54 7.84 -2.20
N SER A 29 7.82 7.52 -2.28
CA SER A 29 8.32 6.15 -2.30
C SER A 29 8.42 5.60 -0.87
N LEU A 30 7.56 4.64 -0.55
CA LEU A 30 7.45 3.95 0.74
C LEU A 30 8.76 3.23 1.10
N THR A 31 9.40 2.57 0.13
CA THR A 31 10.64 1.84 0.37
C THR A 31 11.84 2.78 0.50
N GLN A 32 11.92 3.83 -0.32
CA GLN A 32 13.01 4.80 -0.24
C GLN A 32 12.94 5.68 1.01
N ASN A 33 11.73 6.00 1.49
CA ASN A 33 11.55 6.72 2.75
C ASN A 33 11.78 5.83 3.98
N GLY A 34 12.07 4.54 3.80
CA GLY A 34 12.26 3.60 4.91
C GLY A 34 10.97 3.35 5.70
N ILE A 35 9.81 3.62 5.11
CA ILE A 35 8.49 3.40 5.72
C ILE A 35 8.10 1.92 5.55
N MET A 36 8.47 1.30 4.42
CA MET A 36 8.12 -0.08 4.12
C MET A 36 9.32 -0.88 3.63
N ASP A 37 9.55 -2.03 4.26
CA ASP A 37 10.49 -3.04 3.81
C ASP A 37 9.83 -4.06 2.88
N SER A 38 10.64 -4.88 2.19
CA SER A 38 10.16 -5.94 1.30
C SER A 38 9.22 -6.95 1.99
N ILE A 39 9.30 -7.08 3.32
CA ILE A 39 8.41 -7.93 4.12
C ILE A 39 7.07 -7.23 4.42
N GLY A 40 7.10 -5.95 4.80
CA GLY A 40 5.89 -5.18 5.06
C GLY A 40 5.00 -5.05 3.83
N LEU A 41 5.61 -5.08 2.64
CA LEU A 41 4.88 -5.10 1.38
C LEU A 41 4.00 -6.35 1.23
N LEU A 42 4.53 -7.52 1.54
CA LEU A 42 3.79 -8.78 1.47
C LEU A 42 2.62 -8.80 2.44
N GLU A 43 2.81 -8.28 3.67
CA GLU A 43 1.71 -8.16 4.63
C GLU A 43 0.65 -7.17 4.16
N LEU A 44 1.06 -6.05 3.53
CA LEU A 44 0.11 -5.11 2.97
C LEU A 44 -0.71 -5.74 1.83
N ILE A 45 -0.06 -6.51 0.95
CA ILE A 45 -0.73 -7.25 -0.12
C ILE A 45 -1.76 -8.21 0.46
N ASP A 46 -1.38 -8.99 1.47
CA ASP A 46 -2.28 -9.95 2.14
C ASP A 46 -3.48 -9.23 2.76
N TYR A 47 -3.23 -8.15 3.52
CA TYR A 47 -4.26 -7.29 4.10
C TYR A 47 -5.24 -6.75 3.06
N ILE A 48 -4.73 -6.29 1.91
CA ILE A 48 -5.56 -5.79 0.81
C ILE A 48 -6.40 -6.92 0.21
N CYS A 49 -5.79 -8.06 -0.10
CA CYS A 49 -6.48 -9.21 -0.66
C CYS A 49 -7.61 -9.68 0.26
N GLU A 50 -7.37 -9.76 1.57
CA GLU A 50 -8.40 -10.10 2.56
C GLU A 50 -9.47 -8.99 2.68
N THR A 51 -9.06 -7.73 2.82
CA THR A 51 -9.98 -6.59 3.06
C THR A 51 -10.92 -6.35 1.89
N TYR A 52 -10.42 -6.44 0.66
CA TYR A 52 -11.21 -6.19 -0.54
C TYR A 52 -11.67 -7.47 -1.25
N SER A 53 -11.31 -8.66 -0.72
CA SER A 53 -11.58 -9.96 -1.35
C SER A 53 -11.14 -10.00 -2.83
N ILE A 54 -9.96 -9.45 -3.10
CA ILE A 54 -9.34 -9.42 -4.43
C ILE A 54 -8.11 -10.31 -4.46
N GLU A 55 -7.71 -10.76 -5.66
CA GLU A 55 -6.48 -11.50 -5.87
C GLU A 55 -5.51 -10.63 -6.67
N ILE A 56 -4.33 -10.35 -6.10
CA ILE A 56 -3.29 -9.59 -6.78
C ILE A 56 -2.35 -10.58 -7.48
N PRO A 57 -2.26 -10.57 -8.82
CA PRO A 57 -1.37 -11.47 -9.53
C PRO A 57 0.10 -11.04 -9.36
N GLU A 58 1.00 -12.02 -9.33
CA GLU A 58 2.46 -11.83 -9.20
C GLU A 58 3.01 -10.80 -10.20
N GLU A 59 2.51 -10.80 -11.43
CA GLU A 59 2.94 -9.86 -12.48
C GLU A 59 2.73 -8.39 -12.13
N MET A 60 1.79 -8.10 -11.22
CA MET A 60 1.54 -6.74 -10.75
C MET A 60 2.30 -6.40 -9.47
N LEU A 61 2.98 -7.36 -8.83
CA LEU A 61 3.85 -7.18 -7.66
C LEU A 61 5.18 -6.50 -8.03
N THR A 62 5.08 -5.36 -8.69
CA THR A 62 6.22 -4.55 -9.09
C THR A 62 6.38 -3.36 -8.15
N PRO A 63 7.61 -2.90 -7.89
CA PRO A 63 7.83 -1.67 -7.12
C PRO A 63 7.05 -0.50 -7.71
N GLU A 64 6.87 -0.38 -9.02
CA GLU A 64 6.06 0.71 -9.60
C GLU A 64 4.60 0.76 -9.10
N ASN A 65 4.00 -0.40 -8.80
CA ASN A 65 2.64 -0.48 -8.27
C ASN A 65 2.58 -0.42 -6.74
N PHE A 66 3.69 -0.66 -6.06
CA PHE A 66 3.73 -0.96 -4.62
C PHE A 66 4.64 -0.05 -3.81
N ASP A 67 5.49 0.71 -4.48
CA ASP A 67 6.43 1.64 -3.89
C ASP A 67 5.74 2.96 -3.54
N SER A 68 4.62 3.30 -4.18
CA SER A 68 3.88 4.54 -3.90
C SER A 68 2.43 4.28 -3.51
N LEU A 69 1.89 5.14 -2.64
CA LEU A 69 0.50 5.05 -2.17
C LEU A 69 -0.50 5.17 -3.34
N GLU A 70 -0.19 5.99 -4.34
CA GLU A 70 -0.97 6.10 -5.58
C GLU A 70 -0.97 4.80 -6.37
N GLY A 71 0.20 4.16 -6.52
CA GLY A 71 0.33 2.88 -7.23
C GLY A 71 -0.56 1.81 -6.60
N ILE A 72 -0.49 1.66 -5.28
CA ILE A 72 -1.25 0.66 -4.53
C ILE A 72 -2.76 0.96 -4.68
N THR A 73 -3.14 2.22 -4.52
CA THR A 73 -4.53 2.64 -4.66
C THR A 73 -5.09 2.35 -6.05
N ASN A 74 -4.29 2.61 -7.08
CA ASN A 74 -4.67 2.38 -8.46
C ASN A 74 -4.79 0.88 -8.76
N LEU A 75 -3.84 0.08 -8.27
CA LEU A 75 -3.89 -1.38 -8.36
C LEU A 75 -5.18 -1.94 -7.75
N ILE A 76 -5.48 -1.56 -6.51
CA ILE A 76 -6.71 -1.99 -5.81
C ILE A 76 -7.94 -1.54 -6.59
N SER A 77 -7.97 -0.29 -7.05
CA SER A 77 -9.11 0.23 -7.80
C SER A 77 -9.30 -0.45 -9.16
N ARG A 78 -8.25 -1.05 -9.73
CA ARG A 78 -8.32 -1.84 -10.97
C ARG A 78 -8.84 -3.25 -10.72
N LEU A 79 -8.50 -3.85 -9.58
CA LEU A 79 -8.87 -5.22 -9.21
C LEU A 79 -10.25 -5.31 -8.54
N ALA A 80 -10.61 -4.34 -7.69
CA ALA A 80 -11.88 -4.27 -6.98
C ALA A 80 -13.06 -3.80 -7.86
N LYS A 81 -13.02 -4.07 -9.16
CA LYS A 81 -13.99 -3.61 -10.16
C LYS A 81 -15.17 -4.56 -10.33
#